data_AF-A0A818I3M6-F1
#
_entry.id   AF-A0A818I3M6-F1
#
_cell.length_a   1.000
_cell.length_b   1.000
_cell.length_c   1.000
_cell.angle_alpha   90.00
_cell.angle_beta   90.00
_cell.angle_gamma   90.00
#
_symmetry.space_group_name_H-M   'P 1'
#
loop_
_entity.id
_entity.type
_entity.pdbx_description
1 polymer ?
#
loop_
_entity_poly.entity_id
_entity_poly.type
_entity_poly.pdbx_seq_one_letter_code
_entity_poly.pdbx_strand_id
1 'polypeptide(L)'
;MSNLSTSRTRGEETIYKTQEWQNLTTNNHNIINGNSSENYIENFTDLSNTEKSLVLRQVAQNLKTNPIRKPNLDDDFNERILNLIKNNVYDGISQLDITDNSLPKQNDNILKKIYDEIVDILHQWSDNKYKLHTFFNHSLPHSIRFVSWYPYLSNIKHREKFLNDLATDPRIVLSPMDSEVQRNSDRLIGMLPSAPDMINSKGNMNAVKAILSYHRSLFPYRHDLSNAEYFYAIPIVLSHNTPLSSSEESYLTSLAILIEMYETFLETIPSILCNIYSNNSTEELEPWFCCLTTNSLLFVWDQYLITRDISEFHNELLPAIATAIIIALKDLLMKCKKTSEIEFILQNKPTMIETHQLQSIIAQFFLPNLRYRINSQLSIGPHITNPQELDVKNNPLYNLLRKITQTCNRIAHGEGENNSILNMQTINNIHIKKFDLKMAEREVIGRISSKNECNTLTFEQQQRYNPAIIKVVKKRIDQRYLNELK
;
A
#
# COMPACT_ATOMS: atom_id res chain seq x y z
N MET A 1 -12.85 -21.79 14.45
CA MET A 1 -13.77 -21.05 13.56
C MET A 1 -15.04 -20.51 14.26
N SER A 2 -15.30 -20.79 15.55
CA SER A 2 -16.54 -20.36 16.25
C SER A 2 -16.49 -19.01 16.97
N ASN A 3 -15.32 -18.37 17.08
CA ASN A 3 -15.17 -17.09 17.81
C ASN A 3 -15.20 -15.85 16.90
N LEU A 4 -15.05 -16.03 15.58
CA LEU A 4 -15.14 -14.95 14.57
C LEU A 4 -16.60 -14.65 14.18
N SER A 5 -17.51 -15.61 14.34
CA SER A 5 -18.94 -15.43 14.07
C SER A 5 -19.67 -14.67 15.19
N THR A 6 -19.10 -14.62 16.40
CA THR A 6 -19.68 -13.94 17.57
C THR A 6 -19.30 -12.46 17.66
N SER A 7 -18.17 -12.04 17.07
CA SER A 7 -17.82 -10.62 16.92
C SER A 7 -18.54 -9.96 15.74
N ARG A 8 -18.76 -10.73 14.65
CA ARG A 8 -19.54 -10.38 13.44
C ARG A 8 -20.89 -9.72 13.76
N THR A 9 -21.65 -10.25 14.72
CA THR A 9 -22.99 -9.75 15.06
C THR A 9 -22.98 -8.59 16.05
N ARG A 10 -21.95 -8.44 16.88
CA ARG A 10 -22.02 -7.52 18.02
C ARG A 10 -21.88 -6.05 17.61
N GLY A 11 -21.03 -5.74 16.64
CA GLY A 11 -20.78 -4.37 16.14
C GLY A 11 -21.83 -3.86 15.15
N GLU A 12 -22.24 -4.71 14.20
CA GLU A 12 -23.32 -4.40 13.25
C GLU A 12 -24.66 -4.22 13.97
N GLU A 13 -25.03 -5.16 14.85
CA GLU A 13 -26.27 -5.02 15.60
C GLU A 13 -26.27 -3.79 16.52
N THR A 14 -25.12 -3.40 17.09
CA THR A 14 -25.09 -2.21 17.94
C THR A 14 -25.31 -0.93 17.14
N ILE A 15 -24.73 -0.80 15.95
CA ILE A 15 -24.90 0.39 15.09
C ILE A 15 -26.33 0.46 14.55
N TYR A 16 -26.88 -0.64 14.02
CA TYR A 16 -28.25 -0.68 13.48
C TYR A 16 -29.33 -0.46 14.53
N LYS A 17 -29.05 -0.78 15.80
CA LYS A 17 -29.94 -0.54 16.94
C LYS A 17 -29.81 0.87 17.54
N THR A 18 -28.89 1.70 17.05
CA THR A 18 -28.75 3.08 17.56
C THR A 18 -29.94 3.96 17.16
N GLN A 19 -30.36 4.82 18.08
CA GLN A 19 -31.45 5.78 17.84
C GLN A 19 -31.09 6.73 16.70
N GLU A 20 -29.81 7.07 16.56
CA GLU A 20 -29.27 7.95 15.53
C GLU A 20 -29.35 7.29 14.15
N TRP A 21 -28.98 6.01 14.01
CA TRP A 21 -29.17 5.25 12.77
C TRP A 21 -30.66 5.14 12.42
N GLN A 22 -31.51 4.85 13.41
CA GLN A 22 -32.97 4.79 13.22
C GLN A 22 -33.56 6.15 12.82
N ASN A 23 -33.09 7.23 13.42
CA ASN A 23 -33.51 8.59 13.08
C ASN A 23 -33.04 8.98 11.66
N LEU A 24 -31.82 8.61 11.28
CA LEU A 24 -31.25 8.88 9.96
C LEU A 24 -31.96 8.07 8.87
N THR A 25 -32.23 6.78 9.11
CA THR A 25 -33.01 5.94 8.19
C THR A 25 -34.46 6.39 8.10
N THR A 26 -35.09 6.79 9.21
CA THR A 26 -36.45 7.34 9.23
C THR A 26 -36.52 8.67 8.49
N ASN A 27 -35.55 9.56 8.68
CA ASN A 27 -35.50 10.84 7.98
C ASN A 27 -35.29 10.65 6.47
N ASN A 28 -34.39 9.76 6.08
CA ASN A 28 -34.19 9.39 4.68
C ASN A 28 -35.45 8.76 4.07
N HIS A 29 -36.13 7.86 4.78
CA HIS A 29 -37.41 7.30 4.34
C HIS A 29 -38.49 8.36 4.18
N ASN A 30 -38.60 9.30 5.12
CA ASN A 30 -39.59 10.37 5.05
C ASN A 30 -39.34 11.33 3.87
N ILE A 31 -38.07 11.64 3.56
CA ILE A 31 -37.72 12.48 2.40
C ILE A 31 -37.97 11.72 1.09
N ILE A 32 -37.65 10.43 1.03
CA ILE A 32 -37.94 9.57 -0.12
C ILE A 32 -39.46 9.49 -0.35
N ASN A 33 -40.24 9.21 0.69
CA ASN A 33 -41.70 9.10 0.61
C ASN A 33 -42.37 10.45 0.31
N GLY A 34 -41.85 11.56 0.84
CA GLY A 34 -42.29 12.92 0.51
C GLY A 34 -42.13 13.22 -0.99
N ASN A 35 -40.93 12.96 -1.54
CA ASN A 35 -40.66 13.13 -2.97
C ASN A 35 -41.46 12.14 -3.85
N SER A 36 -41.77 10.94 -3.36
CA SER A 36 -42.62 9.96 -4.07
C SER A 36 -44.09 10.39 -4.13
N SER A 37 -44.59 11.03 -3.06
CA SER A 37 -45.97 11.55 -3.01
C SER A 37 -46.19 12.75 -3.94
N GLU A 38 -45.18 13.61 -4.13
CA GLU A 38 -45.22 14.71 -5.10
C GLU A 38 -45.19 14.25 -6.56
N ASN A 39 -44.71 13.02 -6.81
CA ASN A 39 -44.55 12.44 -8.15
C ASN A 39 -45.52 11.28 -8.46
N TYR A 40 -46.57 11.09 -7.64
CA TYR A 40 -47.59 10.02 -7.80
C TYR A 40 -47.03 8.59 -7.89
N ILE A 41 -45.95 8.28 -7.16
CA ILE A 41 -45.36 6.94 -7.12
C ILE A 41 -45.74 6.27 -5.79
N GLU A 42 -46.46 5.15 -5.85
CA GLU A 42 -46.96 4.44 -4.65
C GLU A 42 -45.84 3.78 -3.84
N ASN A 43 -44.83 3.17 -4.48
CA ASN A 43 -43.68 2.59 -3.77
C ASN A 43 -42.35 2.85 -4.51
N PHE A 44 -41.29 3.17 -3.74
CA PHE A 44 -39.93 3.37 -4.27
C PHE A 44 -39.36 2.12 -4.97
N THR A 45 -39.85 0.93 -4.62
CA THR A 45 -39.47 -0.35 -5.22
C THR A 45 -39.83 -0.44 -6.70
N ASP A 46 -40.89 0.26 -7.11
CA ASP A 46 -41.50 0.16 -8.44
C ASP A 46 -40.78 1.01 -9.49
N LEU A 47 -39.83 1.83 -9.04
CA LEU A 47 -39.00 2.67 -9.88
C LEU A 47 -37.92 1.87 -10.62
N SER A 48 -37.63 2.27 -11.86
CA SER A 48 -36.44 1.80 -12.59
C SER A 48 -35.16 2.25 -11.89
N ASN A 49 -34.03 1.57 -12.14
CA ASN A 49 -32.74 1.91 -11.52
C ASN A 49 -32.30 3.35 -11.83
N THR A 50 -32.64 3.85 -13.02
CA THR A 50 -32.40 5.24 -13.43
C THR A 50 -33.23 6.23 -12.63
N GLU A 51 -34.51 5.95 -12.39
CA GLU A 51 -35.39 6.81 -11.58
C GLU A 51 -35.00 6.77 -10.09
N LYS A 52 -34.68 5.59 -9.56
CA LYS A 52 -34.11 5.44 -8.21
C LYS A 52 -32.86 6.30 -8.04
N SER A 53 -31.96 6.30 -9.02
CA SER A 53 -30.76 7.13 -8.97
C SER A 53 -31.06 8.64 -8.97
N LEU A 54 -32.11 9.05 -9.67
CA LEU A 54 -32.54 10.45 -9.80
C LEU A 54 -33.23 10.94 -8.52
N VAL A 55 -34.11 10.12 -7.95
CA VAL A 55 -34.74 10.36 -6.64
C VAL A 55 -33.68 10.39 -5.55
N LEU A 56 -32.73 9.45 -5.51
CA LEU A 56 -31.62 9.48 -4.55
C LEU A 56 -30.73 10.72 -4.69
N ARG A 57 -30.51 11.19 -5.93
CA ARG A 57 -29.77 12.43 -6.20
C ARG A 57 -30.54 13.67 -5.73
N GLN A 58 -31.85 13.72 -5.92
CA GLN A 58 -32.71 14.78 -5.41
C GLN A 58 -32.80 14.75 -3.88
N VAL A 59 -32.93 13.58 -3.27
CA VAL A 59 -32.86 13.38 -1.82
C VAL A 59 -31.52 13.87 -1.28
N ALA A 60 -30.40 13.53 -1.91
CA ALA A 60 -29.08 14.01 -1.53
C ALA A 60 -28.90 15.52 -1.71
N GLN A 61 -29.56 16.14 -2.69
CA GLN A 61 -29.58 17.60 -2.88
C GLN A 61 -30.48 18.30 -1.85
N ASN A 62 -31.66 17.77 -1.55
CA ASN A 62 -32.57 18.28 -0.53
C ASN A 62 -31.96 18.16 0.87
N LEU A 63 -31.22 17.08 1.15
CA LEU A 63 -30.43 16.92 2.37
C LEU A 63 -29.32 17.98 2.53
N LYS A 64 -28.83 18.57 1.42
CA LYS A 64 -27.82 19.65 1.44
C LYS A 64 -28.44 21.03 1.65
N THR A 65 -29.66 21.27 1.21
CA THR A 65 -30.29 22.61 1.16
C THR A 65 -31.29 22.88 2.28
N ASN A 66 -31.74 21.87 3.02
CA ASN A 66 -32.76 22.04 4.05
C ASN A 66 -32.23 22.77 5.31
N PRO A 67 -32.78 23.94 5.71
CA PRO A 67 -32.30 24.72 6.86
C PRO A 67 -32.69 24.15 8.23
N ILE A 68 -33.48 23.06 8.28
CA ILE A 68 -33.80 22.29 9.50
C ILE A 68 -32.71 21.26 9.82
N ARG A 69 -31.51 21.44 9.25
CA ARG A 69 -30.35 20.60 9.55
C ARG A 69 -29.89 20.94 10.97
N LYS A 70 -30.17 20.09 11.96
CA LYS A 70 -29.35 20.09 13.17
C LYS A 70 -27.93 19.69 12.74
N PRO A 71 -26.92 20.57 12.84
CA PRO A 71 -25.56 20.27 12.41
C PRO A 71 -24.96 19.04 13.14
N ASN A 72 -25.57 18.61 14.24
CA ASN A 72 -25.06 17.53 15.08
C ASN A 72 -25.38 16.10 14.63
N LEU A 73 -26.24 15.82 13.64
CA LEU A 73 -26.67 14.42 13.40
C LEU A 73 -25.63 13.55 12.67
N ASP A 74 -24.99 14.10 11.63
CA ASP A 74 -23.86 13.45 10.96
C ASP A 74 -22.61 13.48 11.85
N ASP A 75 -22.41 14.56 12.59
CA ASP A 75 -21.28 14.72 13.51
C ASP A 75 -21.39 13.82 14.74
N ASP A 76 -22.58 13.67 15.36
CA ASP A 76 -22.82 12.76 16.49
C ASP A 76 -22.68 11.29 16.04
N PHE A 77 -23.20 10.92 14.86
CA PHE A 77 -23.06 9.56 14.34
C PHE A 77 -21.58 9.21 14.05
N ASN A 78 -20.85 10.14 13.42
CA ASN A 78 -19.43 9.99 13.16
C ASN A 78 -18.60 10.00 14.45
N GLU A 79 -18.94 10.85 15.43
CA GLU A 79 -18.31 10.89 16.74
C GLU A 79 -18.57 9.60 17.52
N ARG A 80 -19.76 8.99 17.39
CA ARG A 80 -20.09 7.71 18.03
C ARG A 80 -19.38 6.53 17.39
N ILE A 81 -19.28 6.47 16.06
CA ILE A 81 -18.45 5.47 15.36
C ILE A 81 -16.99 5.65 15.78
N LEU A 82 -16.50 6.89 15.85
CA LEU A 82 -15.16 7.19 16.35
C LEU A 82 -14.99 6.79 17.82
N ASN A 83 -16.01 6.96 18.66
CA ASN A 83 -15.96 6.54 20.07
C ASN A 83 -16.06 5.03 20.19
N LEU A 84 -16.78 4.32 19.31
CA LEU A 84 -16.77 2.85 19.27
C LEU A 84 -15.40 2.30 18.83
N ILE A 85 -14.79 2.91 17.82
CA ILE A 85 -13.43 2.55 17.38
C ILE A 85 -12.42 2.93 18.45
N LYS A 86 -12.50 4.13 19.02
CA LYS A 86 -11.64 4.54 20.15
C LYS A 86 -11.82 3.59 21.32
N ASN A 87 -13.04 3.24 21.72
CA ASN A 87 -13.28 2.37 22.86
C ASN A 87 -12.80 0.95 22.59
N ASN A 88 -12.97 0.41 21.37
CA ASN A 88 -12.39 -0.89 21.01
C ASN A 88 -10.85 -0.87 20.96
N VAL A 89 -10.27 0.22 20.48
CA VAL A 89 -8.82 0.45 20.48
C VAL A 89 -8.30 0.64 21.92
N TYR A 90 -9.00 1.41 22.76
CA TYR A 90 -8.66 1.66 24.17
C TYR A 90 -8.86 0.43 25.04
N ASP A 91 -9.92 -0.36 24.85
CA ASP A 91 -10.12 -1.65 25.50
C ASP A 91 -9.02 -2.64 25.07
N GLY A 92 -8.61 -2.56 23.81
CA GLY A 92 -7.45 -3.27 23.28
C GLY A 92 -6.12 -2.86 23.89
N ILE A 93 -5.94 -1.56 24.17
CA ILE A 93 -4.75 -1.00 24.85
C ILE A 93 -4.77 -1.33 26.34
N SER A 94 -5.94 -1.33 26.98
CA SER A 94 -6.11 -1.63 28.41
C SER A 94 -5.86 -3.11 28.74
N GLN A 95 -5.98 -4.00 27.75
CA GLN A 95 -5.64 -5.42 27.85
C GLN A 95 -4.16 -5.72 27.58
N LEU A 96 -3.37 -4.74 27.12
CA LEU A 96 -1.92 -4.87 26.99
C LEU A 96 -1.31 -4.43 28.33
N ASP A 97 -0.84 -5.39 29.13
CA ASP A 97 -0.21 -5.14 30.44
C ASP A 97 0.86 -4.03 30.34
N ILE A 98 0.66 -2.94 31.09
CA ILE A 98 1.46 -1.70 31.10
C ILE A 98 2.84 -1.91 31.77
N THR A 99 3.21 -3.13 32.16
CA THR A 99 4.36 -3.38 33.04
C THR A 99 5.72 -3.47 32.34
N ASP A 100 5.79 -3.46 31.00
CA ASP A 100 7.06 -3.68 30.28
C ASP A 100 7.57 -2.42 29.55
N ASN A 101 8.76 -1.94 29.93
CA ASN A 101 9.40 -0.68 29.51
C ASN A 101 9.89 -0.64 28.04
N SER A 102 9.29 -1.42 27.13
CA SER A 102 9.61 -1.39 25.70
C SER A 102 8.57 -0.62 24.88
N LEU A 103 8.48 0.69 25.08
CA LEU A 103 7.65 1.64 24.31
C LEU A 103 7.66 1.43 22.78
N PRO A 104 8.79 1.11 22.11
CA PRO A 104 8.79 0.92 20.66
C PRO A 104 7.94 -0.28 20.21
N LYS A 105 8.00 -1.40 20.95
CA LYS A 105 7.26 -2.63 20.62
C LYS A 105 5.76 -2.50 20.86
N GLN A 106 5.36 -1.63 21.79
CA GLN A 106 3.97 -1.38 22.12
C GLN A 106 3.26 -0.56 21.03
N ASN A 107 3.93 0.47 20.48
CA ASN A 107 3.39 1.24 19.36
C ASN A 107 3.18 0.38 18.11
N ASP A 108 4.12 -0.50 17.80
CA ASP A 108 4.01 -1.42 16.66
C ASP A 108 2.83 -2.40 16.82
N ASN A 109 2.59 -2.90 18.03
CA ASN A 109 1.45 -3.78 18.32
C ASN A 109 0.10 -3.07 18.21
N ILE A 110 0.01 -1.82 18.67
CA ILE A 110 -1.21 -0.99 18.55
C ILE A 110 -1.50 -0.68 17.09
N LEU A 111 -0.47 -0.26 16.33
CA LEU A 111 -0.59 0.00 14.90
C LEU A 111 -1.05 -1.26 14.16
N LYS A 112 -0.43 -2.41 14.45
CA LYS A 112 -0.83 -3.69 13.87
C LYS A 112 -2.31 -4.00 14.12
N LYS A 113 -2.79 -3.84 15.37
CA LYS A 113 -4.20 -4.11 15.70
C LYS A 113 -5.17 -3.15 15.01
N ILE A 114 -4.83 -1.86 14.92
CA ILE A 114 -5.61 -0.86 14.17
C ILE A 114 -5.64 -1.22 12.68
N TYR A 115 -4.52 -1.68 12.13
CA TYR A 115 -4.47 -2.14 10.75
C TYR A 115 -5.31 -3.41 10.54
N ASP A 116 -5.25 -4.38 11.45
CA ASP A 116 -6.08 -5.59 11.41
C ASP A 116 -7.58 -5.22 11.41
N GLU A 117 -8.00 -4.25 12.23
CA GLU A 117 -9.39 -3.75 12.24
C GLU A 117 -9.77 -3.00 10.95
N ILE A 118 -8.88 -2.18 10.38
CA ILE A 118 -9.11 -1.55 9.06
C ILE A 118 -9.23 -2.61 7.98
N VAL A 119 -8.38 -3.64 8.04
CA VAL A 119 -8.39 -4.78 7.12
C VAL A 119 -9.72 -5.51 7.22
N ASP A 120 -10.24 -5.77 8.42
CA ASP A 120 -11.55 -6.38 8.63
C ASP A 120 -12.68 -5.52 8.06
N ILE A 121 -12.63 -4.19 8.28
CA ILE A 121 -13.59 -3.24 7.72
C ILE A 121 -13.54 -3.22 6.18
N LEU A 122 -12.34 -3.21 5.59
CA LEU A 122 -12.16 -3.23 4.14
C LEU A 122 -12.61 -4.55 3.52
N HIS A 123 -12.38 -5.69 4.20
CA HIS A 123 -12.90 -6.99 3.79
C HIS A 123 -14.44 -7.02 3.80
N GLN A 124 -15.08 -6.38 4.79
CA GLN A 124 -16.54 -6.24 4.85
C GLN A 124 -17.11 -5.30 3.77
N TRP A 125 -16.26 -4.50 3.12
CA TRP A 125 -16.66 -3.46 2.17
C TRP A 125 -16.21 -3.73 0.73
N SER A 126 -16.06 -4.99 0.34
CA SER A 126 -15.74 -5.37 -1.06
C SER A 126 -16.63 -4.67 -2.09
N ASP A 127 -17.91 -4.48 -1.77
CA ASP A 127 -18.91 -3.86 -2.66
C ASP A 127 -18.73 -2.32 -2.74
N ASN A 128 -17.94 -1.75 -1.86
CA ASN A 128 -17.63 -0.32 -1.79
C ASN A 128 -16.21 0.00 -2.29
N LYS A 129 -15.59 -0.86 -3.10
CA LYS A 129 -14.25 -0.64 -3.67
C LYS A 129 -14.09 0.74 -4.33
N TYR A 130 -15.16 1.31 -4.92
CA TYR A 130 -15.15 2.67 -5.46
C TYR A 130 -14.76 3.76 -4.44
N LYS A 131 -14.94 3.53 -3.14
CA LYS A 131 -14.50 4.46 -2.09
C LYS A 131 -12.98 4.54 -1.98
N LEU A 132 -12.25 3.50 -2.42
CA LEU A 132 -10.78 3.53 -2.49
C LEU A 132 -10.29 4.56 -3.53
N HIS A 133 -11.14 5.00 -4.46
CA HIS A 133 -10.78 6.10 -5.36
C HIS A 133 -10.51 7.42 -4.62
N THR A 134 -10.95 7.57 -3.37
CA THR A 134 -10.57 8.72 -2.53
C THR A 134 -9.05 8.80 -2.26
N PHE A 135 -8.35 7.68 -2.42
CA PHE A 135 -6.88 7.60 -2.40
C PHE A 135 -6.24 7.88 -3.76
N PHE A 136 -6.99 8.34 -4.75
CA PHE A 136 -6.40 8.70 -6.03
C PHE A 136 -5.38 9.82 -5.87
N ASN A 137 -4.18 9.59 -6.41
CA ASN A 137 -2.97 10.35 -6.22
C ASN A 137 -2.43 10.40 -4.77
N HIS A 138 -2.78 9.40 -3.95
CA HIS A 138 -2.25 9.20 -2.60
C HIS A 138 -1.70 7.78 -2.45
N SER A 139 -0.57 7.62 -1.77
CA SER A 139 -0.01 6.31 -1.46
C SER A 139 -0.84 5.60 -0.41
N LEU A 140 -1.10 4.31 -0.61
CA LEU A 140 -1.70 3.48 0.43
C LEU A 140 -0.63 3.14 1.49
N PRO A 141 -0.97 3.18 2.79
CA PRO A 141 -0.15 2.56 3.83
C PRO A 141 0.12 1.08 3.50
N HIS A 142 1.35 0.62 3.75
CA HIS A 142 1.77 -0.74 3.42
C HIS A 142 0.83 -1.81 4.02
N SER A 143 0.51 -1.63 5.30
CA SER A 143 -0.39 -2.50 6.09
C SER A 143 -1.80 -2.69 5.52
N ILE A 144 -2.30 -1.78 4.68
CA ILE A 144 -3.64 -1.90 4.08
C ILE A 144 -3.59 -2.27 2.59
N ARG A 145 -2.39 -2.30 1.99
CA ARG A 145 -2.22 -2.46 0.55
C ARG A 145 -2.77 -3.79 0.06
N PHE A 146 -2.35 -4.90 0.66
CA PHE A 146 -2.85 -6.25 0.31
C PHE A 146 -4.39 -6.27 0.25
N VAL A 147 -5.03 -5.73 1.29
CA VAL A 147 -6.48 -5.79 1.46
C VAL A 147 -7.20 -4.79 0.58
N SER A 148 -6.55 -3.69 0.23
CA SER A 148 -7.07 -2.73 -0.76
C SER A 148 -6.96 -3.29 -2.18
N TRP A 149 -5.92 -4.06 -2.47
CA TRP A 149 -5.67 -4.65 -3.79
C TRP A 149 -6.47 -5.93 -4.01
N TYR A 150 -6.70 -6.72 -2.95
CA TYR A 150 -7.36 -8.03 -3.04
C TYR A 150 -8.74 -7.98 -3.71
N PRO A 151 -9.66 -7.04 -3.41
CA PRO A 151 -10.96 -6.94 -4.10
C PRO A 151 -10.85 -6.73 -5.62
N TYR A 152 -9.73 -6.15 -6.07
CA TYR A 152 -9.45 -5.96 -7.48
C TYR A 152 -8.70 -7.15 -8.08
N LEU A 153 -8.05 -8.01 -7.31
CA LEU A 153 -7.17 -9.07 -7.81
C LEU A 153 -7.59 -10.48 -7.38
N SER A 154 -8.69 -10.62 -6.65
CA SER A 154 -9.19 -11.93 -6.22
C SER A 154 -9.86 -12.65 -7.38
N ASN A 155 -9.42 -13.87 -7.66
CA ASN A 155 -10.03 -14.79 -8.59
C ASN A 155 -9.85 -16.23 -8.07
N ILE A 156 -10.88 -16.72 -7.38
CA ILE A 156 -10.84 -18.04 -6.74
C ILE A 156 -10.49 -19.19 -7.69
N LYS A 157 -10.79 -19.05 -9.00
CA LYS A 157 -10.47 -20.06 -10.01
C LYS A 157 -8.97 -20.29 -10.14
N HIS A 158 -8.16 -19.23 -10.10
CA HIS A 158 -6.70 -19.34 -10.17
C HIS A 158 -6.14 -20.03 -8.93
N ARG A 159 -6.68 -19.69 -7.75
CA ARG A 159 -6.31 -20.34 -6.48
C ARG A 159 -6.66 -21.82 -6.47
N GLU A 160 -7.90 -22.17 -6.81
CA GLU A 160 -8.38 -23.54 -6.85
C GLU A 160 -7.59 -24.37 -7.86
N LYS A 161 -7.32 -23.82 -9.04
CA LYS A 161 -6.49 -24.48 -10.05
C LYS A 161 -5.10 -24.79 -9.51
N PHE A 162 -4.41 -23.81 -8.91
CA PHE A 162 -3.09 -24.03 -8.31
C PHE A 162 -3.09 -25.13 -7.25
N LEU A 163 -4.06 -25.08 -6.32
CA LEU A 163 -4.18 -26.07 -5.25
C LEU A 163 -4.50 -27.47 -5.81
N ASN A 164 -5.34 -27.57 -6.83
CA ASN A 164 -5.66 -28.83 -7.49
C ASN A 164 -4.46 -29.41 -8.25
N ASP A 165 -3.73 -28.57 -8.98
CA ASP A 165 -2.52 -28.98 -9.71
C ASP A 165 -1.45 -29.48 -8.72
N LEU A 166 -1.25 -28.76 -7.61
CA LEU A 166 -0.32 -29.14 -6.54
C LEU A 166 -0.73 -30.47 -5.86
N ALA A 167 -2.02 -30.66 -5.60
CA ALA A 167 -2.54 -31.89 -4.99
C ALA A 167 -2.46 -33.10 -5.93
N THR A 168 -2.57 -32.86 -7.25
CA THR A 168 -2.52 -33.91 -8.27
C THR A 168 -1.09 -34.38 -8.50
N ASP A 169 -0.17 -33.44 -8.78
CA ASP A 169 1.26 -33.71 -8.88
C ASP A 169 2.06 -32.41 -8.64
N PRO A 170 2.84 -32.32 -7.55
CA PRO A 170 3.67 -31.16 -7.26
C PRO A 170 4.65 -30.75 -8.37
N ARG A 171 4.95 -31.65 -9.32
CA ARG A 171 5.81 -31.33 -10.46
C ARG A 171 5.11 -30.48 -11.52
N ILE A 172 3.78 -30.52 -11.59
CA ILE A 172 3.01 -29.72 -12.57
C ILE A 172 3.04 -28.23 -12.21
N VAL A 173 3.16 -27.91 -10.92
CA VAL A 173 3.28 -26.51 -10.48
C VAL A 173 4.68 -25.92 -10.64
N LEU A 174 5.66 -26.75 -11.04
CA LEU A 174 7.02 -26.32 -11.30
C LEU A 174 7.24 -26.15 -12.80
N SER A 175 7.90 -25.07 -13.17
CA SER A 175 8.33 -24.85 -14.54
C SER A 175 9.28 -25.95 -15.01
N PRO A 176 9.16 -26.44 -16.27
CA PRO A 176 10.20 -27.26 -16.89
C PRO A 176 11.58 -26.57 -16.94
N MET A 177 11.59 -25.24 -16.86
CA MET A 177 12.79 -24.39 -16.85
C MET A 177 12.96 -23.71 -15.49
N ASP A 178 12.52 -24.34 -14.39
CA ASP A 178 12.56 -23.74 -13.05
C ASP A 178 13.96 -23.22 -12.70
N SER A 179 15.03 -23.97 -13.00
CA SER A 179 16.40 -23.50 -12.74
C SER A 179 16.76 -22.17 -13.42
N GLU A 180 16.16 -21.90 -14.58
CA GLU A 180 16.34 -20.63 -15.29
C GLU A 180 15.48 -19.53 -14.67
N VAL A 181 14.21 -19.82 -14.35
CA VAL A 181 13.34 -18.89 -13.61
C VAL A 181 14.00 -18.46 -12.29
N GLN A 182 14.57 -19.40 -11.55
CA GLN A 182 15.30 -19.15 -10.31
C GLN A 182 16.50 -18.21 -10.53
N ARG A 183 17.34 -18.52 -11.53
CA ARG A 183 18.54 -17.74 -11.87
C ARG A 183 18.17 -16.33 -12.35
N ASN A 184 17.15 -16.20 -13.18
CA ASN A 184 16.68 -14.91 -13.69
C ASN A 184 16.02 -14.10 -12.57
N SER A 185 15.29 -14.73 -11.66
CA SER A 185 14.78 -14.05 -10.46
C SER A 185 15.92 -13.48 -9.62
N ASP A 186 16.93 -14.30 -9.32
CA ASP A 186 18.09 -13.85 -8.52
C ASP A 186 18.87 -12.72 -9.22
N ARG A 187 19.06 -12.83 -10.55
CA ARG A 187 19.77 -11.83 -11.35
C ARG A 187 18.99 -10.53 -11.48
N LEU A 188 17.76 -10.59 -12.01
CA LEU A 188 16.96 -9.40 -12.34
C LEU A 188 16.51 -8.66 -11.08
N ILE A 189 16.03 -9.39 -10.06
CA ILE A 189 15.59 -8.77 -8.81
C ILE A 189 16.80 -8.28 -8.00
N GLY A 190 17.92 -9.01 -8.04
CA GLY A 190 19.17 -8.57 -7.42
C GLY A 190 19.77 -7.29 -8.03
N MET A 191 19.46 -7.01 -9.30
CA MET A 191 19.88 -5.78 -9.98
C MET A 191 18.98 -4.57 -9.66
N LEU A 192 17.79 -4.78 -9.10
CA LEU A 192 16.86 -3.70 -8.82
C LEU A 192 17.25 -2.93 -7.56
N PRO A 193 17.53 -1.62 -7.67
CA PRO A 193 17.71 -0.75 -6.50
C PRO A 193 16.44 -0.64 -5.64
N SER A 194 15.32 -1.00 -6.24
CA SER A 194 13.94 -0.87 -5.79
C SER A 194 13.46 -1.95 -4.85
N ALA A 195 14.28 -2.91 -4.45
CA ALA A 195 13.79 -4.06 -3.71
C ALA A 195 14.77 -4.60 -2.63
N PRO A 196 15.36 -3.75 -1.76
CA PRO A 196 16.21 -4.24 -0.67
C PRO A 196 15.42 -5.19 0.24
N ASP A 197 14.13 -4.93 0.46
CA ASP A 197 13.26 -5.78 1.28
C ASP A 197 13.01 -7.16 0.65
N MET A 198 13.04 -7.26 -0.68
CA MET A 198 12.98 -8.55 -1.39
C MET A 198 14.28 -9.32 -1.22
N ILE A 199 15.42 -8.65 -1.42
CA ILE A 199 16.76 -9.27 -1.37
C ILE A 199 17.04 -9.77 0.06
N ASN A 200 16.63 -9.01 1.07
CA ASN A 200 16.86 -9.35 2.47
C ASN A 200 15.87 -10.38 3.03
N SER A 201 14.74 -10.64 2.34
CA SER A 201 13.73 -11.60 2.74
C SER A 201 13.75 -12.86 1.87
N LYS A 202 14.33 -13.93 2.39
CA LYS A 202 14.32 -15.26 1.72
C LYS A 202 12.90 -15.73 1.42
N GLY A 203 11.94 -15.46 2.29
CA GLY A 203 10.53 -15.82 2.10
C GLY A 203 9.92 -15.11 0.89
N ASN A 204 10.14 -13.80 0.77
CA ASN A 204 9.60 -13.02 -0.35
C ASN A 204 10.23 -13.45 -1.67
N MET A 205 11.55 -13.65 -1.69
CA MET A 205 12.25 -14.13 -2.88
C MET A 205 11.73 -15.51 -3.32
N ASN A 206 11.55 -16.43 -2.37
CA ASN A 206 10.97 -17.76 -2.65
C ASN A 206 9.53 -17.67 -3.16
N ALA A 207 8.72 -16.75 -2.65
CA ALA A 207 7.37 -16.54 -3.15
C ALA A 207 7.37 -16.05 -4.59
N VAL A 208 8.21 -15.06 -4.95
CA VAL A 208 8.34 -14.60 -6.34
C VAL A 208 8.75 -15.74 -7.26
N LYS A 209 9.76 -16.51 -6.86
CA LYS A 209 10.24 -17.67 -7.62
C LYS A 209 9.13 -18.70 -7.84
N ALA A 210 8.36 -19.01 -6.80
CA ALA A 210 7.26 -19.97 -6.87
C ALA A 210 6.11 -19.45 -7.76
N ILE A 211 5.75 -18.17 -7.64
CA ILE A 211 4.74 -17.52 -8.49
C ILE A 211 5.14 -17.61 -9.96
N LEU A 212 6.37 -17.23 -10.30
CA LEU A 212 6.88 -17.23 -11.67
C LEU A 212 7.04 -18.65 -12.23
N SER A 213 7.48 -19.60 -11.40
CA SER A 213 7.61 -21.01 -11.79
C SER A 213 6.26 -21.61 -12.15
N TYR A 214 5.24 -21.36 -11.32
CA TYR A 214 3.87 -21.80 -11.59
C TYR A 214 3.27 -21.11 -12.81
N HIS A 215 3.37 -19.78 -12.90
CA HIS A 215 2.90 -19.03 -14.07
C HIS A 215 3.45 -19.61 -15.38
N ARG A 216 4.75 -19.93 -15.39
CA ARG A 216 5.42 -20.52 -16.55
C ARG A 216 4.94 -21.93 -16.85
N SER A 217 4.62 -22.73 -15.83
CA SER A 217 4.13 -24.11 -16.01
C SER A 217 2.74 -24.14 -16.68
N LEU A 218 1.96 -23.07 -16.55
CA LEU A 218 0.69 -22.90 -17.27
C LEU A 218 0.87 -22.79 -18.79
N PHE A 219 2.06 -22.42 -19.28
CA PHE A 219 2.36 -22.20 -20.70
C PHE A 219 3.61 -22.97 -21.14
N PRO A 220 3.58 -24.31 -21.18
CA PRO A 220 4.78 -25.14 -21.40
C PRO A 220 5.44 -24.91 -22.77
N TYR A 221 4.72 -24.40 -23.77
CA TYR A 221 5.22 -24.16 -25.13
C TYR A 221 5.79 -22.76 -25.37
N ARG A 222 5.58 -21.80 -24.45
CA ARG A 222 6.25 -20.50 -24.54
C ARG A 222 7.76 -20.72 -24.34
N HIS A 223 8.64 -19.86 -24.87
CA HIS A 223 10.09 -20.07 -24.74
C HIS A 223 10.67 -19.48 -23.45
N ASP A 224 10.28 -18.26 -23.07
CA ASP A 224 10.74 -17.61 -21.84
C ASP A 224 9.70 -16.63 -21.26
N LEU A 225 9.86 -16.32 -19.98
CA LEU A 225 9.21 -15.18 -19.32
C LEU A 225 9.94 -13.90 -19.71
N SER A 226 9.21 -12.83 -19.99
CA SER A 226 9.81 -11.52 -20.25
C SER A 226 10.33 -10.90 -18.95
N ASN A 227 11.33 -10.00 -19.04
CA ASN A 227 11.85 -9.29 -17.87
C ASN A 227 10.73 -8.59 -17.08
N ALA A 228 9.70 -8.08 -17.78
CA ALA A 228 8.55 -7.43 -17.19
C ALA A 228 7.78 -8.32 -16.20
N GLU A 229 7.56 -9.59 -16.54
CA GLU A 229 6.83 -10.54 -15.71
C GLU A 229 7.55 -10.78 -14.37
N TYR A 230 8.88 -10.89 -14.38
CA TYR A 230 9.67 -10.95 -13.14
C TYR A 230 9.43 -9.73 -12.26
N PHE A 231 9.35 -8.54 -12.86
CA PHE A 231 9.16 -7.31 -12.11
C PHE A 231 7.73 -7.11 -11.62
N TYR A 232 6.73 -7.64 -12.31
CA TYR A 232 5.32 -7.59 -11.89
C TYR A 232 5.04 -8.43 -10.64
N ALA A 233 5.81 -9.51 -10.42
CA ALA A 233 5.67 -10.32 -9.21
C ALA A 233 6.09 -9.58 -7.93
N ILE A 234 7.05 -8.65 -8.03
CA ILE A 234 7.62 -7.91 -6.90
C ILE A 234 6.56 -7.12 -6.11
N PRO A 235 5.79 -6.19 -6.71
CA PRO A 235 4.80 -5.42 -5.97
C PRO A 235 3.70 -6.29 -5.36
N ILE A 236 3.33 -7.41 -6.00
CA ILE A 236 2.35 -8.36 -5.47
C ILE A 236 2.87 -8.98 -4.17
N VAL A 237 4.09 -9.51 -4.17
CA VAL A 237 4.69 -10.09 -2.96
C VAL A 237 4.96 -9.04 -1.89
N LEU A 238 5.45 -7.86 -2.27
CA LEU A 238 5.69 -6.75 -1.34
C LEU A 238 4.39 -6.14 -0.80
N SER A 239 3.25 -6.34 -1.44
CA SER A 239 1.97 -5.90 -0.88
C SER A 239 1.53 -6.76 0.31
N HIS A 240 2.03 -8.00 0.40
CA HIS A 240 1.61 -8.98 1.40
C HIS A 240 2.18 -8.66 2.78
N ASN A 241 1.28 -8.35 3.72
CA ASN A 241 1.65 -7.91 5.07
C ASN A 241 2.02 -9.05 6.01
N THR A 242 1.72 -10.30 5.64
CA THR A 242 2.01 -11.44 6.51
C THR A 242 3.44 -11.90 6.23
N PRO A 243 4.34 -11.91 7.23
CA PRO A 243 5.64 -12.52 7.05
C PRO A 243 5.43 -13.97 6.64
N LEU A 244 5.96 -14.33 5.47
CA LEU A 244 5.89 -15.69 4.94
C LEU A 244 6.63 -16.61 5.93
N SER A 245 5.84 -17.24 6.81
CA SER A 245 6.32 -17.98 7.97
C SER A 245 7.01 -19.28 7.55
N SER A 246 7.81 -19.85 8.45
CA SER A 246 8.51 -21.12 8.22
C SER A 246 7.60 -22.35 8.31
N SER A 247 6.35 -22.22 8.78
CA SER A 247 5.41 -23.35 8.78
C SER A 247 4.85 -23.56 7.38
N GLU A 248 4.98 -24.78 6.86
CA GLU A 248 4.63 -25.12 5.47
C GLU A 248 3.16 -24.78 5.12
N GLU A 249 2.21 -25.00 6.04
CA GLU A 249 0.78 -24.81 5.79
C GLU A 249 0.37 -23.33 5.66
N SER A 250 0.93 -22.45 6.50
CA SER A 250 0.71 -21.00 6.42
C SER A 250 1.39 -20.38 5.19
N TYR A 251 2.56 -20.90 4.82
CA TYR A 251 3.27 -20.51 3.61
C TYR A 251 2.48 -20.87 2.35
N LEU A 252 1.99 -22.11 2.26
CA LEU A 252 1.22 -22.59 1.11
C LEU A 252 -0.06 -21.77 0.91
N THR A 253 -0.79 -21.49 1.99
CA THR A 253 -2.00 -20.66 1.93
C THR A 253 -1.69 -19.27 1.40
N SER A 254 -0.63 -18.64 1.92
CA SER A 254 -0.20 -17.31 1.48
C SER A 254 0.23 -17.32 0.01
N LEU A 255 1.00 -18.34 -0.40
CA LEU A 255 1.47 -18.50 -1.76
C LEU A 255 0.31 -18.69 -2.75
N ALA A 256 -0.70 -19.48 -2.40
CA ALA A 256 -1.87 -19.71 -3.23
C ALA A 256 -2.64 -18.40 -3.49
N ILE A 257 -2.75 -17.53 -2.48
CA ILE A 257 -3.38 -16.21 -2.64
C ILE A 257 -2.50 -15.27 -3.49
N LEU A 258 -1.18 -15.31 -3.31
CA LEU A 258 -0.26 -14.52 -4.12
C LEU A 258 -0.28 -14.91 -5.60
N ILE A 259 -0.36 -16.22 -5.88
CA ILE A 259 -0.55 -16.75 -7.24
C ILE A 259 -1.88 -16.28 -7.82
N GLU A 260 -2.97 -16.40 -7.06
CA GLU A 260 -4.29 -15.86 -7.45
C GLU A 260 -4.20 -14.38 -7.85
N MET A 261 -3.56 -13.55 -7.00
CA MET A 261 -3.42 -12.13 -7.27
C MET A 261 -2.54 -11.85 -8.48
N TYR A 262 -1.43 -12.58 -8.65
CA TYR A 262 -0.49 -12.39 -9.75
C TYR A 262 -1.11 -12.77 -11.10
N GLU A 263 -1.73 -13.94 -11.22
CA GLU A 263 -2.39 -14.36 -12.46
C GLU A 263 -3.51 -13.41 -12.84
N THR A 264 -4.34 -13.03 -11.85
CA THR A 264 -5.41 -12.04 -12.07
C THR A 264 -4.85 -10.68 -12.46
N PHE A 265 -3.71 -10.30 -11.92
CA PHE A 265 -3.05 -9.04 -12.24
C PHE A 265 -2.54 -9.04 -13.68
N LEU A 266 -1.90 -10.10 -14.15
CA LEU A 266 -1.44 -10.21 -15.54
C LEU A 266 -2.59 -10.06 -16.54
N GLU A 267 -3.78 -10.56 -16.22
CA GLU A 267 -4.99 -10.38 -17.04
C GLU A 267 -5.45 -8.91 -17.14
N THR A 268 -5.04 -8.06 -16.19
CA THR A 268 -5.40 -6.63 -16.21
C THR A 268 -4.48 -5.79 -17.05
N ILE A 269 -3.23 -6.24 -17.25
CA ILE A 269 -2.20 -5.42 -17.87
C ILE A 269 -2.66 -5.05 -19.29
N PRO A 270 -2.71 -3.75 -19.63
CA PRO A 270 -3.15 -3.32 -20.95
C PRO A 270 -2.33 -3.99 -22.04
N SER A 271 -2.99 -4.43 -23.11
CA SER A 271 -2.33 -5.11 -24.22
C SER A 271 -1.23 -4.27 -24.86
N ILE A 272 -1.23 -2.94 -24.74
CA ILE A 272 -0.12 -2.10 -25.22
C ILE A 272 1.19 -2.35 -24.45
N LEU A 273 1.10 -2.74 -23.18
CA LEU A 273 2.26 -3.18 -22.41
C LEU A 273 2.63 -4.64 -22.72
N CYS A 274 1.68 -5.46 -23.22
CA CYS A 274 1.91 -6.86 -23.58
C CYS A 274 2.32 -7.07 -25.06
N ASN A 275 1.92 -6.21 -25.99
CA ASN A 275 2.11 -6.34 -27.45
C ASN A 275 3.45 -5.81 -27.95
N ILE A 276 4.25 -5.18 -27.09
CA ILE A 276 5.66 -4.90 -27.39
C ILE A 276 6.44 -6.24 -27.57
N TYR A 277 5.88 -7.36 -27.11
CA TYR A 277 6.54 -8.68 -27.10
C TYR A 277 6.17 -9.64 -28.23
N SER A 278 5.26 -9.26 -29.15
CA SER A 278 4.81 -10.18 -30.22
C SER A 278 5.57 -10.04 -31.53
N ASN A 279 6.48 -9.07 -31.66
CA ASN A 279 7.30 -8.88 -32.86
C ASN A 279 8.77 -8.93 -32.48
N ASN A 280 9.58 -9.61 -33.30
CA ASN A 280 11.02 -9.88 -33.16
C ASN A 280 11.95 -8.63 -33.05
N SER A 281 11.47 -7.48 -32.59
CA SER A 281 12.31 -6.33 -32.29
C SER A 281 13.00 -6.56 -30.95
N THR A 282 14.32 -6.70 -31.00
CA THR A 282 15.27 -6.85 -29.88
C THR A 282 15.30 -5.69 -28.89
N GLU A 283 14.42 -4.70 -29.04
CA GLU A 283 14.28 -3.57 -28.13
C GLU A 283 13.06 -3.81 -27.26
N GLU A 284 13.20 -4.74 -26.31
CA GLU A 284 12.27 -4.84 -25.19
C GLU A 284 12.31 -3.49 -24.47
N LEU A 285 11.25 -2.69 -24.63
CA LEU A 285 10.99 -1.59 -23.69
C LEU A 285 10.73 -2.24 -22.34
N GLU A 286 11.80 -2.41 -21.55
CA GLU A 286 11.71 -2.81 -20.16
C GLU A 286 10.69 -1.88 -19.49
N PRO A 287 9.79 -2.38 -18.63
CA PRO A 287 8.75 -1.53 -18.08
C PRO A 287 9.43 -0.42 -17.28
N TRP A 288 9.31 0.83 -17.75
CA TRP A 288 10.02 1.98 -17.16
C TRP A 288 9.70 2.15 -15.67
N PHE A 289 8.57 1.63 -15.22
CA PHE A 289 8.15 1.63 -13.82
C PHE A 289 9.06 0.76 -12.93
N CYS A 290 9.69 -0.29 -13.46
CA CYS A 290 10.53 -1.21 -12.69
C CYS A 290 11.78 -0.53 -12.13
N CYS A 291 12.20 0.58 -12.72
CA CYS A 291 13.35 1.36 -12.28
C CYS A 291 13.02 2.33 -11.12
N LEU A 292 11.75 2.45 -10.71
CA LEU A 292 11.33 3.30 -9.58
C LEU A 292 11.72 2.67 -8.25
N THR A 293 11.92 3.49 -7.20
CA THR A 293 12.04 2.98 -5.82
C THR A 293 10.83 2.13 -5.40
N THR A 294 10.98 1.29 -4.37
CA THR A 294 9.89 0.44 -3.85
C THR A 294 8.61 1.23 -3.59
N ASN A 295 8.72 2.36 -2.89
CA ASN A 295 7.59 3.19 -2.52
C ASN A 295 6.91 3.83 -3.74
N SER A 296 7.70 4.31 -4.70
CA SER A 296 7.18 4.89 -5.93
C SER A 296 6.54 3.82 -6.82
N LEU A 297 7.13 2.63 -6.92
CA LEU A 297 6.54 1.48 -7.64
C LEU A 297 5.21 1.06 -7.03
N LEU A 298 5.17 0.87 -5.71
CA LEU A 298 3.94 0.52 -4.99
C LEU A 298 2.88 1.62 -5.12
N PHE A 299 3.26 2.90 -5.11
CA PHE A 299 2.34 4.00 -5.39
C PHE A 299 1.73 3.92 -6.79
N VAL A 300 2.54 3.64 -7.82
CA VAL A 300 2.04 3.47 -9.20
C VAL A 300 1.01 2.35 -9.26
N TRP A 301 1.30 1.21 -8.63
CA TRP A 301 0.36 0.09 -8.58
C TRP A 301 -0.86 0.36 -7.72
N ASP A 302 -0.75 1.13 -6.63
CA ASP A 302 -1.90 1.62 -5.88
C ASP A 302 -2.85 2.37 -6.81
N GLN A 303 -2.34 3.33 -7.60
CA GLN A 303 -3.15 4.13 -8.52
C GLN A 303 -3.79 3.28 -9.61
N TYR A 304 -3.01 2.37 -10.19
CA TYR A 304 -3.47 1.46 -11.22
C TYR A 304 -4.62 0.58 -10.70
N LEU A 305 -4.41 -0.11 -9.58
CA LEU A 305 -5.38 -1.09 -9.07
C LEU A 305 -6.65 -0.43 -8.52
N ILE A 306 -6.55 0.68 -7.77
CA ILE A 306 -7.77 1.32 -7.24
C ILE A 306 -8.67 1.83 -8.36
N THR A 307 -8.12 2.14 -9.53
CA THR A 307 -8.88 2.58 -10.71
C THR A 307 -9.18 1.44 -11.70
N ARG A 308 -8.92 0.17 -11.34
CA ARG A 308 -9.07 -0.99 -12.24
C ARG A 308 -10.43 -1.01 -12.95
N ASP A 309 -11.50 -0.75 -12.22
CA ASP A 309 -12.87 -0.89 -12.69
C ASP A 309 -13.34 0.27 -13.58
N ILE A 310 -12.50 1.28 -13.81
CA ILE A 310 -12.82 2.45 -14.61
C ILE A 310 -12.39 2.17 -16.04
N SER A 311 -13.38 1.94 -16.91
CA SER A 311 -13.17 1.54 -18.30
C SER A 311 -12.30 2.58 -19.04
N GLU A 312 -11.31 2.08 -19.79
CA GLU A 312 -10.35 2.89 -20.58
C GLU A 312 -9.44 3.82 -19.76
N PHE A 313 -9.59 3.91 -18.45
CA PHE A 313 -8.80 4.82 -17.62
C PHE A 313 -7.31 4.48 -17.62
N HIS A 314 -6.98 3.19 -17.65
CA HIS A 314 -5.59 2.71 -17.69
C HIS A 314 -4.84 3.15 -18.94
N ASN A 315 -5.56 3.36 -20.05
CA ASN A 315 -4.97 3.86 -21.30
C ASN A 315 -4.47 5.30 -21.15
N GLU A 316 -4.90 6.02 -20.11
CA GLU A 316 -4.44 7.38 -19.82
C GLU A 316 -3.55 7.45 -18.58
N LEU A 317 -3.87 6.66 -17.54
CA LEU A 317 -3.12 6.68 -16.28
C LEU A 317 -1.66 6.30 -16.49
N LEU A 318 -1.39 5.18 -17.15
CA LEU A 318 -0.01 4.70 -17.31
C LEU A 318 0.84 5.66 -18.17
N PRO A 319 0.34 6.19 -19.31
CA PRO A 319 1.04 7.26 -20.03
C PRO A 319 1.22 8.54 -19.21
N ALA A 320 0.26 8.93 -18.38
CA ALA A 320 0.38 10.08 -17.49
C ALA A 320 1.51 9.87 -16.46
N ILE A 321 1.59 8.68 -15.86
CA ILE A 321 2.67 8.33 -14.92
C ILE A 321 4.03 8.28 -15.64
N ALA A 322 4.10 7.67 -16.82
CA ALA A 322 5.33 7.65 -17.63
C ALA A 322 5.79 9.07 -17.98
N THR A 323 4.85 9.94 -18.38
CA THR A 323 5.15 11.35 -18.63
C THR A 323 5.59 12.07 -17.36
N ALA A 324 4.99 11.77 -16.21
CA ALA A 324 5.40 12.33 -14.93
C ALA A 324 6.83 11.95 -14.54
N ILE A 325 7.25 10.71 -14.82
CA ILE A 325 8.64 10.25 -14.65
C ILE A 325 9.59 11.05 -15.56
N ILE A 326 9.25 11.24 -16.83
CA ILE A 326 10.06 12.03 -17.77
C ILE A 326 10.18 13.49 -17.29
N ILE A 327 9.07 14.09 -16.83
CA ILE A 327 9.07 15.45 -16.27
C ILE A 327 9.98 15.54 -15.03
N ALA A 328 9.92 14.54 -14.14
CA ALA A 328 10.79 14.49 -12.95
C ALA A 328 12.28 14.40 -13.31
N LEU A 329 12.61 13.77 -14.44
CA LEU A 329 13.98 13.63 -14.93
C LEU A 329 14.42 14.73 -15.91
N LYS A 330 13.55 15.72 -16.20
CA LYS A 330 13.76 16.76 -17.22
C LYS A 330 15.15 17.41 -17.15
N ASP A 331 15.57 17.85 -15.97
CA ASP A 331 16.85 18.58 -15.83
C ASP A 331 18.08 17.70 -16.10
N LEU A 332 17.97 16.39 -15.90
CA LEU A 332 19.02 15.43 -16.26
C LEU A 332 19.01 15.17 -17.77
N LEU A 333 17.82 14.96 -18.34
CA LEU A 333 17.64 14.71 -19.77
C LEU A 333 18.09 15.90 -20.63
N MET A 334 17.82 17.13 -20.20
CA MET A 334 18.26 18.34 -20.91
C MET A 334 19.78 18.55 -20.94
N LYS A 335 20.54 17.83 -20.09
CA LYS A 335 22.01 17.87 -20.07
C LYS A 335 22.63 16.81 -20.98
N CYS A 336 21.86 15.82 -21.41
CA CYS A 336 22.33 14.77 -22.29
C CYS A 336 22.67 15.33 -23.67
N LYS A 337 23.79 14.88 -24.24
CA LYS A 337 24.25 15.24 -25.59
C LYS A 337 24.10 14.09 -26.59
N LYS A 338 23.83 12.89 -26.10
CA LYS A 338 23.76 11.64 -26.89
C LYS A 338 22.54 10.82 -26.50
N THR A 339 22.00 10.05 -27.45
CA THR A 339 20.89 9.12 -27.22
C THR A 339 21.21 8.08 -26.15
N SER A 340 22.44 7.54 -26.14
CA SER A 340 22.86 6.56 -25.12
C SER A 340 22.89 7.14 -23.70
N GLU A 341 23.09 8.45 -23.55
CA GLU A 341 22.99 9.11 -22.24
C GLU A 341 21.52 9.24 -21.81
N ILE A 342 20.60 9.49 -22.74
CA ILE A 342 19.16 9.54 -22.47
C ILE A 342 18.68 8.16 -22.01
N GLU A 343 19.01 7.10 -22.76
CA GLU A 343 18.68 5.71 -22.41
C GLU A 343 19.22 5.36 -21.02
N PHE A 344 20.49 5.66 -20.77
CA PHE A 344 21.10 5.42 -19.47
C PHE A 344 20.36 6.15 -18.33
N ILE A 345 19.99 7.42 -18.52
CA ILE A 345 19.25 8.20 -17.52
C ILE A 345 17.86 7.59 -17.29
N LEU A 346 17.13 7.25 -18.35
CA LEU A 346 15.79 6.67 -18.25
C LEU A 346 15.79 5.28 -17.58
N GLN A 347 16.85 4.48 -17.77
CA GLN A 347 16.98 3.17 -17.14
C GLN A 347 17.46 3.23 -15.68
N ASN A 348 18.31 4.18 -15.32
CA ASN A 348 19.02 4.12 -14.03
C ASN A 348 18.59 5.20 -13.03
N LYS A 349 18.07 6.35 -13.50
CA LYS A 349 17.72 7.49 -12.64
C LYS A 349 16.28 7.56 -12.13
N PRO A 350 15.28 6.78 -12.61
CA PRO A 350 13.98 6.74 -11.94
C PRO A 350 14.05 6.33 -10.47
N THR A 351 15.13 5.65 -10.06
CA THR A 351 15.45 5.30 -8.66
C THR A 351 15.63 6.51 -7.75
N MET A 352 15.88 7.70 -8.30
CA MET A 352 16.00 8.95 -7.54
C MET A 352 14.66 9.64 -7.35
N ILE A 353 13.60 9.18 -8.02
CA ILE A 353 12.29 9.82 -7.97
C ILE A 353 11.55 9.37 -6.73
N GLU A 354 11.28 10.34 -5.86
CA GLU A 354 10.46 10.12 -4.67
C GLU A 354 8.97 10.15 -5.01
N THR A 355 8.18 9.42 -4.24
CA THR A 355 6.75 9.29 -4.45
C THR A 355 6.02 10.64 -4.42
N HIS A 356 6.44 11.56 -3.56
CA HIS A 356 5.85 12.90 -3.46
C HIS A 356 6.09 13.75 -4.72
N GLN A 357 7.19 13.52 -5.45
CA GLN A 357 7.47 14.20 -6.71
C GLN A 357 6.49 13.75 -7.80
N LEU A 358 6.27 12.43 -7.90
CA LEU A 358 5.25 11.88 -8.81
C LEU A 358 3.87 12.43 -8.48
N GLN A 359 3.49 12.42 -7.20
CA GLN A 359 2.21 12.95 -6.75
C GLN A 359 2.03 14.43 -7.12
N SER A 360 3.07 15.24 -6.94
CA SER A 360 3.05 16.67 -7.28
C SER A 360 2.89 16.89 -8.79
N ILE A 361 3.63 16.16 -9.61
CA ILE A 361 3.57 16.27 -11.07
C ILE A 361 2.21 15.79 -11.59
N ILE A 362 1.71 14.66 -11.08
CA ILE A 362 0.37 14.16 -11.39
C ILE A 362 -0.69 15.19 -11.00
N ALA A 363 -0.62 15.72 -9.78
CA ALA A 363 -1.54 16.74 -9.29
C ALA A 363 -1.57 17.99 -10.19
N GLN A 364 -0.41 18.44 -10.63
CA GLN A 364 -0.27 19.66 -11.41
C GLN A 364 -0.75 19.50 -12.85
N PHE A 365 -0.41 18.40 -13.52
CA PHE A 365 -0.56 18.29 -14.98
C PHE A 365 -1.67 17.34 -15.44
N PHE A 366 -2.00 16.31 -14.64
CA PHE A 366 -2.85 15.21 -15.11
C PHE A 366 -4.13 15.03 -14.28
N LEU A 367 -4.06 15.36 -12.99
CA LEU A 367 -5.13 15.12 -12.03
C LEU A 367 -6.48 15.76 -12.39
N PRO A 368 -6.56 16.99 -12.96
CA PRO A 368 -7.84 17.55 -13.39
C PRO A 368 -8.56 16.67 -14.43
N ASN A 369 -7.84 16.22 -15.46
CA ASN A 369 -8.39 15.38 -16.53
C ASN A 369 -8.72 13.97 -16.03
N LEU A 370 -7.80 13.38 -15.27
CA LEU A 370 -7.99 12.04 -14.71
C LEU A 370 -9.20 12.01 -13.75
N ARG A 371 -9.35 13.01 -12.88
CA ARG A 371 -10.53 13.12 -12.00
C ARG A 371 -11.83 13.28 -12.78
N TYR A 372 -11.82 14.10 -13.82
CA TYR A 372 -13.00 14.26 -14.67
C TYR A 372 -13.48 12.90 -15.20
N ARG A 373 -12.56 12.05 -15.66
CA ARG A 373 -12.88 10.69 -16.12
C ARG A 373 -13.38 9.77 -15.02
N ILE A 374 -12.72 9.76 -13.87
CA ILE A 374 -13.17 8.96 -12.74
C ILE A 374 -14.61 9.37 -12.37
N ASN A 375 -14.88 10.67 -12.32
CA ASN A 375 -16.18 11.20 -11.94
C ASN A 375 -17.27 11.02 -13.00
N SER A 376 -16.91 11.00 -14.29
CA SER A 376 -17.87 10.82 -15.37
C SER A 376 -18.33 9.38 -15.52
N GLN A 377 -17.49 8.41 -15.14
CA GLN A 377 -17.81 6.98 -15.21
C GLN A 377 -18.36 6.40 -13.90
N LEU A 378 -18.21 7.10 -12.77
CA LEU A 378 -18.87 6.74 -11.53
C LEU A 378 -20.38 7.05 -11.62
N SER A 379 -21.17 6.05 -12.04
CA SER A 379 -22.64 6.08 -11.98
C SER A 379 -23.16 5.99 -10.53
N ILE A 380 -22.35 5.45 -9.62
CA ILE A 380 -22.66 5.22 -8.20
C ILE A 380 -21.45 5.67 -7.37
N GLY A 381 -21.63 6.62 -6.46
CA GLY A 381 -20.60 7.10 -5.52
C GLY A 381 -20.41 8.62 -5.51
N PRO A 382 -19.78 9.19 -4.47
CA PRO A 382 -19.51 10.63 -4.40
C PRO A 382 -18.50 11.04 -5.47
N HIS A 383 -18.76 12.13 -6.20
CA HIS A 383 -17.78 12.72 -7.11
C HIS A 383 -16.49 13.08 -6.35
N ILE A 384 -15.35 12.67 -6.87
CA ILE A 384 -14.01 13.06 -6.45
C ILE A 384 -13.77 14.51 -6.90
N THR A 385 -14.25 15.47 -6.13
CA THR A 385 -13.94 16.89 -6.39
C THR A 385 -12.58 17.26 -5.81
N ASN A 386 -12.12 18.48 -6.08
CA ASN A 386 -10.84 18.99 -5.60
C ASN A 386 -10.75 18.86 -4.05
N PRO A 387 -9.65 18.39 -3.44
CA PRO A 387 -9.51 18.32 -1.98
C PRO A 387 -9.67 19.66 -1.28
N GLN A 388 -9.52 20.76 -2.04
CA GLN A 388 -9.75 22.13 -1.59
C GLN A 388 -11.20 22.60 -1.78
N GLU A 389 -12.03 21.93 -2.60
CA GLU A 389 -13.42 22.32 -2.92
C GLU A 389 -14.47 21.38 -2.31
N LEU A 390 -14.12 20.13 -2.03
CA LEU A 390 -14.88 19.31 -1.08
C LEU A 390 -14.59 19.86 0.32
N ASP A 391 -15.64 20.02 1.13
CA ASP A 391 -15.47 19.90 2.57
C ASP A 391 -15.11 18.43 2.84
N VAL A 392 -13.87 18.07 2.56
CA VAL A 392 -13.25 16.77 2.77
C VAL A 392 -13.41 16.36 4.25
N LYS A 393 -13.69 17.33 5.14
CA LYS A 393 -14.11 17.11 6.53
C LYS A 393 -15.47 16.44 6.69
N ASN A 394 -16.24 16.18 5.62
CA ASN A 394 -17.57 15.55 5.73
C ASN A 394 -17.67 14.19 5.02
N ASN A 395 -16.60 13.67 4.39
CA ASN A 395 -16.60 12.27 3.95
C ASN A 395 -16.19 11.40 5.14
N PRO A 396 -17.13 10.69 5.78
CA PRO A 396 -16.87 10.02 7.05
C PRO A 396 -15.80 8.93 6.92
N LEU A 397 -15.69 8.28 5.76
CA LEU A 397 -14.65 7.29 5.53
C LEU A 397 -13.28 7.92 5.29
N TYR A 398 -13.20 8.95 4.44
CA TYR A 398 -11.94 9.67 4.24
C TYR A 398 -11.46 10.29 5.56
N ASN A 399 -12.37 10.88 6.33
CA ASN A 399 -12.06 11.39 7.66
C ASN A 399 -11.61 10.31 8.62
N LEU A 400 -12.26 9.16 8.59
CA LEU A 400 -11.90 8.03 9.43
C LEU A 400 -10.50 7.53 9.05
N LEU A 401 -10.24 7.23 7.79
CA LEU A 401 -8.94 6.74 7.33
C LEU A 401 -7.84 7.81 7.47
N ARG A 402 -8.14 9.08 7.22
CA ARG A 402 -7.23 10.21 7.47
C ARG A 402 -6.93 10.38 8.95
N LYS A 403 -7.95 10.35 9.82
CA LYS A 403 -7.76 10.46 11.28
C LYS A 403 -7.06 9.24 11.84
N ILE A 404 -7.33 8.03 11.33
CA ILE A 404 -6.58 6.82 11.67
C ILE A 404 -5.13 6.99 11.24
N THR A 405 -4.86 7.39 9.99
CA THR A 405 -3.50 7.65 9.49
C THR A 405 -2.79 8.72 10.33
N GLN A 406 -3.47 9.83 10.67
CA GLN A 406 -2.94 10.89 11.52
C GLN A 406 -2.69 10.39 12.96
N THR A 407 -3.57 9.55 13.50
CA THR A 407 -3.42 8.95 14.83
C THR A 407 -2.28 7.96 14.86
N CYS A 408 -2.17 7.09 13.86
CA CYS A 408 -1.04 6.18 13.66
C CYS A 408 0.28 6.96 13.57
N ASN A 409 0.32 8.05 12.79
CA ASN A 409 1.49 8.91 12.70
C ASN A 409 1.80 9.63 14.02
N ARG A 410 0.79 10.12 14.74
CA ARG A 410 0.96 10.74 16.07
C ARG A 410 1.46 9.74 17.12
N ILE A 411 1.02 8.49 17.05
CA ILE A 411 1.50 7.41 17.93
C ILE A 411 2.94 7.03 17.57
N ALA A 412 3.22 6.83 16.28
CA ALA A 412 4.54 6.42 15.78
C ALA A 412 5.62 7.49 15.98
N HIS A 413 5.26 8.77 15.87
CA HIS A 413 6.21 9.90 15.91
C HIS A 413 6.06 10.77 17.17
N GLY A 414 5.12 10.45 18.06
CA GLY A 414 4.73 11.29 19.19
C GLY A 414 3.97 12.55 18.78
N GLU A 415 3.36 13.22 19.75
CA GLU A 415 2.76 14.55 19.55
C GLU A 415 3.10 15.50 20.71
N GLY A 416 3.23 16.79 20.40
CA GLY A 416 3.52 17.83 21.39
C GLY A 416 4.85 17.59 22.10
N GLU A 417 4.84 17.68 23.43
CA GLU A 417 6.01 17.49 24.29
C GLU A 417 6.64 16.10 24.12
N ASN A 418 5.84 15.05 23.86
CA ASN A 418 6.34 13.70 23.62
C ASN A 418 7.15 13.59 22.30
N ASN A 419 6.75 14.32 21.25
CA ASN A 419 7.55 14.40 20.01
C ASN A 419 8.87 15.14 20.26
N SER A 420 8.84 16.22 21.04
CA SER A 420 10.06 16.94 21.45
C SER A 420 10.99 16.05 22.27
N ILE A 421 10.45 15.25 23.19
CA ILE A 421 11.22 14.28 23.98
C ILE A 421 11.79 13.18 23.09
N LEU A 422 10.99 12.57 22.20
CA LEU A 422 11.45 11.54 21.27
C LEU A 422 12.51 12.05 20.30
N ASN A 423 12.34 13.27 19.77
CA ASN A 423 13.36 13.91 18.93
C ASN A 423 14.62 14.22 19.72
N MET A 424 14.50 14.74 20.95
CA MET A 424 15.64 15.01 21.82
C MET A 424 16.39 13.71 22.15
N GLN A 425 15.68 12.64 22.48
CA GLN A 425 16.25 11.31 22.71
C GLN A 425 16.91 10.76 21.45
N THR A 426 16.29 10.90 20.28
CA THR A 426 16.85 10.47 18.99
C THR A 426 18.13 11.23 18.67
N ILE A 427 18.13 12.55 18.82
CA ILE A 427 19.31 13.41 18.65
C ILE A 427 20.41 13.01 19.62
N ASN A 428 20.07 12.79 20.90
CA ASN A 428 21.02 12.37 21.91
C ASN A 428 21.62 10.99 21.58
N ASN A 429 20.80 10.03 21.17
CA ASN A 429 21.24 8.70 20.75
C ASN A 429 22.16 8.76 19.51
N ILE A 430 21.87 9.64 18.54
CA ILE A 430 22.77 9.89 17.40
C ILE A 430 24.10 10.47 17.87
N HIS A 431 24.08 11.41 18.82
CA HIS A 431 25.31 11.99 19.38
C HIS A 431 26.15 10.95 20.13
N ILE A 432 25.52 10.12 20.97
CA ILE A 432 26.18 9.02 21.68
C ILE A 432 26.79 8.04 20.69
N LYS A 433 26.03 7.61 19.68
CA LYS A 433 26.51 6.68 18.65
C LYS A 433 27.69 7.25 17.84
N LYS A 434 27.63 8.53 17.48
CA LYS A 434 28.75 9.23 16.81
C LYS A 434 29.98 9.33 17.72
N PHE A 435 29.78 9.56 19.02
CA PHE A 435 30.86 9.60 19.99
C PHE A 435 31.53 8.23 20.15
N ASP A 436 30.74 7.16 20.30
CA ASP A 436 31.28 5.81 20.41
C ASP A 436 32.04 5.38 19.18
N LEU A 437 31.52 5.71 18.00
CA LEU A 437 32.20 5.43 16.75
C LEU A 437 33.58 6.11 16.72
N LYS A 438 33.65 7.40 17.05
CA LYS A 438 34.93 8.14 17.11
C LYS A 438 35.89 7.58 18.15
N MET A 439 35.39 7.14 19.29
CA MET A 439 36.22 6.52 20.31
C MET A 439 36.71 5.13 19.90
N ALA A 440 35.88 4.35 19.22
CA ALA A 440 36.25 3.07 18.65
C ALA A 440 37.28 3.23 17.52
N GLU A 441 37.12 4.23 16.65
CA GLU A 441 38.13 4.61 15.65
C GLU A 441 39.46 4.94 16.33
N ARG A 442 39.45 5.77 17.38
CA ARG A 442 40.67 6.09 18.14
C ARG A 442 41.30 4.86 18.77
N GLU A 443 40.50 3.94 19.30
CA GLU A 443 40.96 2.71 19.96
C GLU A 443 41.56 1.71 18.97
N VAL A 444 40.96 1.56 17.78
CA VAL A 444 41.36 0.58 16.77
C VAL A 444 42.44 1.11 15.82
N ILE A 445 42.32 2.36 15.38
CA ILE A 445 43.20 3.00 14.39
C ILE A 445 44.31 3.82 15.08
N GLY A 446 44.13 4.18 16.35
CA GLY A 446 45.06 5.01 17.12
C GLY A 446 44.80 6.52 17.02
N ARG A 447 43.85 6.94 16.17
CA ARG A 447 43.45 8.35 15.97
C ARG A 447 42.00 8.46 15.54
N ILE A 448 41.39 9.64 15.72
CA ILE A 448 40.04 9.93 15.22
C ILE A 448 40.14 10.27 13.74
N SER A 449 39.43 9.53 12.90
CA SER A 449 39.40 9.77 11.46
C SER A 449 38.75 11.12 11.14
N SER A 450 39.33 11.87 10.21
CA SER A 450 38.70 13.06 9.66
C SER A 450 37.48 12.68 8.80
N LYS A 451 36.58 13.64 8.59
CA LYS A 451 35.34 13.42 7.83
C LYS A 451 35.74 12.93 6.42
N ASN A 452 35.40 11.67 6.09
CA ASN A 452 35.70 10.92 4.85
C ASN A 452 37.02 10.12 4.81
N GLU A 453 37.85 10.13 5.85
CA GLU A 453 39.12 9.39 5.82
C GLU A 453 38.93 7.86 5.79
N CYS A 454 37.90 7.34 6.47
CA CYS A 454 37.53 5.93 6.39
C CYS A 454 37.17 5.48 4.96
N ASN A 455 36.66 6.38 4.12
CA ASN A 455 36.33 6.09 2.71
C ASN A 455 37.58 6.07 1.82
N THR A 456 38.69 6.65 2.29
CA THR A 456 39.99 6.67 1.57
C THR A 456 40.92 5.52 1.99
N LEU A 457 40.53 4.73 2.99
CA LEU A 457 41.28 3.54 3.39
C LEU A 457 41.29 2.50 2.26
N THR A 458 42.40 1.77 2.13
CA THR A 458 42.47 0.65 1.19
C THR A 458 41.51 -0.47 1.61
N PHE A 459 41.09 -1.31 0.66
CA PHE A 459 40.16 -2.41 0.94
C PHE A 459 40.66 -3.33 2.07
N GLU A 460 41.95 -3.66 2.10
CA GLU A 460 42.55 -4.47 3.17
C GLU A 460 42.47 -3.80 4.55
N GLN A 461 42.66 -2.48 4.60
CA GLN A 461 42.53 -1.71 5.83
C GLN A 461 41.07 -1.67 6.31
N GLN A 462 40.11 -1.46 5.39
CA GLN A 462 38.69 -1.51 5.72
C GLN A 462 38.28 -2.89 6.24
N GLN A 463 38.74 -3.96 5.59
CA GLN A 463 38.46 -5.33 5.99
C GLN A 463 39.02 -5.65 7.39
N ARG A 464 40.17 -5.06 7.75
CA ARG A 464 40.79 -5.21 9.07
C ARG A 464 40.12 -4.37 10.15
N TYR A 465 39.83 -3.10 9.87
CA TYR A 465 39.38 -2.16 10.91
C TYR A 465 37.88 -2.21 11.17
N ASN A 466 37.04 -2.44 10.15
CA ASN A 466 35.58 -2.41 10.33
C ASN A 466 35.08 -3.43 11.37
N PRO A 467 35.49 -4.73 11.34
CA PRO A 467 35.05 -5.69 12.35
C PRO A 467 35.50 -5.33 13.76
N ALA A 468 36.72 -4.78 13.90
CA ALA A 468 37.28 -4.39 15.19
C ALA A 468 36.54 -3.16 15.77
N ILE A 469 36.24 -2.16 14.95
CA ILE A 469 35.46 -0.97 15.35
C ILE A 469 34.05 -1.40 15.80
N ILE A 470 33.37 -2.26 15.03
CA ILE A 470 32.04 -2.77 15.39
C ILE A 470 32.08 -3.50 16.73
N LYS A 471 33.11 -4.33 16.97
CA LYS A 471 33.28 -5.05 18.24
C LYS A 471 33.44 -4.10 19.43
N VAL A 472 34.22 -3.03 19.28
CA VAL A 472 34.41 -2.02 20.34
C VAL A 472 33.13 -1.21 20.59
N VAL A 473 32.43 -0.79 19.54
CA VAL A 473 31.14 -0.08 19.66
C VAL A 473 30.12 -0.96 20.38
N LYS A 474 30.01 -2.25 20.01
CA LYS A 474 29.10 -3.19 20.67
C LYS A 474 29.41 -3.34 22.15
N LYS A 475 30.68 -3.54 22.52
CA LYS A 475 31.12 -3.62 23.92
C LYS A 475 30.72 -2.38 24.73
N ARG A 476 30.82 -1.17 24.15
CA ARG A 476 30.44 0.09 24.81
C ARG A 476 28.93 0.22 24.99
N ILE A 477 28.15 -0.22 24.00
CA ILE A 477 26.68 -0.28 24.10
C ILE A 477 26.29 -1.23 25.23
N ASP A 478 26.86 -2.44 25.26
CA ASP A 478 26.57 -3.44 26.29
C ASP A 478 26.94 -2.93 27.69
N GLN A 479 28.07 -2.24 27.84
CA GLN A 479 28.48 -1.62 29.10
C GLN A 479 27.51 -0.54 29.60
N ARG A 480 26.98 0.31 28.72
CA ARG A 480 25.97 1.29 29.11
C ARG A 480 24.67 0.64 29.54
N TYR A 481 24.23 -0.37 28.79
CA TYR A 481 23.04 -1.13 29.15
C TYR A 481 23.17 -1.78 30.55
N LEU A 482 24.34 -2.36 30.84
CA LEU A 482 24.63 -2.91 32.17
C LEU A 482 24.69 -1.86 33.28
N ASN A 483 25.03 -0.61 32.96
CA ASN A 483 25.06 0.49 33.93
C ASN A 483 23.67 1.09 34.17
N GLU A 484 22.78 1.06 33.18
CA GLU A 484 21.39 1.52 33.30
C GLU A 484 20.51 0.53 34.09
N LEU A 485 20.92 -0.74 34.15
CA LEU A 485 20.25 -1.79 34.92
C LEU A 485 20.64 -1.82 36.42
N LYS A 486 21.66 -1.06 36.82
CA LYS A 486 22.11 -0.93 38.22
C LYS A 486 21.54 0.34 38.82
#